data_AF-A0A1M4SPX7-F1
#
_entry.id   AF-A0A1M4SPX7-F1
#
_cell.length_a   1.000
_cell.length_b   1.000
_cell.length_c   1.000
_cell.angle_alpha   90.00
_cell.angle_beta   90.00
_cell.angle_gamma   90.00
#
_symmetry.space_group_name_H-M   'P 1'
#
loop_
_entity.id
_entity.type
_entity.pdbx_description
1 polymer ?
#
loop_
_entity_poly.entity_id
_entity_poly.type
_entity_poly.pdbx_seq_one_letter_code
_entity_poly.pdbx_strand_id
1 'polypeptide(L)' 'MSKEMLKGLIDLIDEEDMETIFRVLVRFVPEDKPMPDEVEAIYRANKSIAEQGTVSYDEIDWN' A
#
# COMPACT_ATOMS: atom_id res chain seq x y z
N MET A 1 10.42 -21.34 7.54
CA MET A 1 9.82 -21.93 6.32
C MET A 1 10.92 -22.21 5.31
N SER A 2 10.95 -23.39 4.69
CA SER A 2 11.91 -23.67 3.61
C SER A 2 11.38 -23.14 2.27
N LYS A 3 12.30 -22.92 1.32
CA LYS A 3 11.96 -22.52 -0.06
C LYS A 3 10.98 -23.50 -0.74
N GLU A 4 11.06 -24.78 -0.39
CA GLU A 4 10.20 -25.83 -0.92
C GLU A 4 8.77 -25.73 -0.36
N MET A 5 8.63 -25.47 0.94
CA MET A 5 7.31 -25.24 1.55
C MET A 5 6.62 -24.03 0.93
N LEU A 6 7.36 -22.95 0.64
CA LEU A 6 6.81 -21.75 -0.01
C LEU A 6 6.28 -22.05 -1.42
N LYS A 7 7.05 -22.80 -2.23
CA LYS A 7 6.62 -23.21 -3.57
C LYS A 7 5.33 -24.03 -3.53
N GLY A 8 5.27 -25.01 -2.62
CA GLY A 8 4.07 -25.84 -2.47
C GLY A 8 2.83 -25.04 -2.03
N LEU A 9 3.01 -23.92 -1.32
CA LEU A 9 1.91 -23.02 -0.97
C LEU A 9 1.46 -22.16 -2.16
N ILE A 10 2.38 -21.71 -3.02
CA ILE A 10 2.04 -20.91 -4.21
C ILE A 10 1.20 -21.72 -5.20
N ASP A 11 1.52 -23.00 -5.39
CA ASP A 11 0.79 -23.90 -6.30
C ASP A 11 -0.65 -24.20 -5.83
N LEU A 12 -0.99 -23.87 -4.58
CA LEU A 12 -2.32 -24.07 -4.00
C LEU A 12 -3.20 -22.80 -4.04
N ILE A 13 -2.67 -21.68 -4.55
CA ILE A 13 -3.37 -20.41 -4.63
C ILE A 13 -4.09 -20.32 -5.97
N ASP A 14 -5.36 -19.92 -5.95
CA ASP A 14 -6.15 -19.71 -7.17
C ASP A 14 -5.54 -18.57 -8.02
N GLU A 15 -5.70 -18.62 -9.35
CA GLU A 15 -5.07 -17.65 -10.26
C GLU A 15 -5.47 -16.20 -9.95
N GLU A 16 -6.71 -15.95 -9.52
CA GLU A 16 -7.21 -14.62 -9.13
C GLU A 16 -6.46 -14.05 -7.90
N ASP A 17 -6.22 -14.90 -6.91
CA ASP A 17 -5.47 -14.54 -5.71
C ASP A 17 -3.97 -14.36 -6.03
N MET A 18 -3.44 -15.15 -6.97
CA MET A 18 -2.05 -15.04 -7.44
C MET A 18 -1.79 -13.68 -8.10
N GLU A 19 -2.70 -13.20 -8.94
CA GLU A 19 -2.63 -11.86 -9.54
C GLU A 19 -2.64 -10.76 -8.48
N THR A 20 -3.47 -10.92 -7.45
CA THR A 20 -3.53 -9.99 -6.31
C THR A 20 -2.20 -9.96 -5.56
N ILE A 21 -1.65 -11.13 -5.21
CA ILE A 21 -0.34 -11.24 -4.55
C ILE A 21 0.77 -10.64 -5.41
N PHE A 22 0.76 -10.88 -6.71
CA PHE A 22 1.72 -10.29 -7.64
C PHE A 22 1.67 -8.76 -7.61
N ARG A 23 0.47 -8.16 -7.69
CA ARG A 23 0.30 -6.69 -7.60
C ARG A 23 0.80 -6.13 -6.28
N VAL A 24 0.57 -6.84 -5.18
CA VAL A 24 1.07 -6.45 -3.86
C VAL A 24 2.60 -6.48 -3.84
N LEU A 25 3.22 -7.56 -4.32
CA LEU A 25 4.68 -7.67 -4.35
C LEU A 25 5.35 -6.60 -5.21
N VAL A 26 4.76 -6.25 -6.36
CA VAL A 26 5.26 -5.18 -7.24
C VAL A 26 5.28 -3.83 -6.50
N ARG A 27 4.30 -3.52 -5.65
CA ARG A 27 4.29 -2.28 -4.84
C ARG A 27 5.42 -2.18 -3.82
N PHE A 28 6.06 -3.29 -3.45
CA PHE A 28 7.19 -3.30 -2.53
C PHE A 28 8.55 -3.31 -3.25
N VAL A 29 8.55 -3.32 -4.59
CA VAL A 29 9.77 -3.09 -5.36
C VAL A 29 10.16 -1.62 -5.18
N PRO A 30 11.35 -1.33 -4.62
CA PRO A 30 11.75 0.04 -4.38
C PRO A 30 11.84 0.81 -5.70
N GLU A 31 11.18 1.95 -5.75
CA GLU A 31 11.25 2.87 -6.87
C GLU A 31 12.36 3.89 -6.63
N ASP A 32 13.10 4.26 -7.69
CA ASP A 32 14.16 5.27 -7.59
C ASP A 32 13.61 6.68 -7.32
N LYS A 33 12.38 6.95 -7.80
CA LYS A 33 11.70 8.25 -7.67
C LYS A 33 10.19 8.03 -7.58
N PRO A 34 9.48 8.83 -6.76
CA PRO A 34 8.02 8.74 -6.67
C PRO A 34 7.38 9.08 -8.02
N MET A 35 6.28 8.41 -8.33
CA MET A 35 5.50 8.67 -9.52
C MET A 35 4.81 10.05 -9.43
N PRO A 36 4.48 10.69 -10.57
CA PRO A 36 3.89 12.03 -10.57
C PRO A 36 2.57 12.15 -9.78
N ASP A 37 1.75 11.11 -9.79
CA ASP A 37 0.49 11.03 -9.05
C ASP A 37 0.70 10.92 -7.53
N GLU A 38 1.75 10.23 -7.10
CA GLU A 38 2.14 10.16 -5.69
C GLU A 38 2.62 11.51 -5.15
N VAL A 39 3.42 12.23 -5.96
CA VAL A 39 3.85 13.60 -5.63
C VAL A 39 2.65 14.55 -5.52
N GLU A 40 1.71 14.44 -6.45
CA GLU A 40 0.47 15.22 -6.45
C GLU A 40 -0.42 14.88 -5.23
N ALA A 41 -0.50 13.60 -4.84
CA ALA A 41 -1.25 13.19 -3.66
C ALA A 41 -0.67 13.81 -2.38
N ILE A 42 0.66 13.82 -2.24
CA ILE A 42 1.34 14.48 -1.11
C ILE A 42 1.07 15.99 -1.11
N TYR A 43 1.15 16.64 -2.28
CA TYR A 43 0.86 18.07 -2.39
C TYR A 43 -0.58 18.40 -1.95
N ARG A 44 -1.56 17.61 -2.41
CA ARG A 44 -2.96 17.75 -2.01
C ARG A 44 -3.16 17.55 -0.52
N ALA A 45 -2.52 16.54 0.07
CA ALA A 45 -2.59 16.29 1.50
C ALA A 45 -2.03 17.47 2.30
N ASN A 46 -0.85 17.98 1.94
CA ASN A 46 -0.23 19.13 2.60
C ASN A 46 -1.10 20.39 2.50
N LYS A 47 -1.70 20.63 1.33
CA LYS A 47 -2.63 21.75 1.14
C LYS A 47 -3.87 21.60 2.03
N SER A 48 -4.47 20.41 2.08
CA SER A 48 -5.62 20.14 2.95
C SER A 48 -5.28 20.35 4.41
N ILE A 49 -4.11 19.89 4.87
CA ILE A 49 -3.64 20.08 6.24
C ILE A 49 -3.45 21.56 6.57
N ALA A 50 -2.89 22.33 5.64
CA ALA A 50 -2.69 23.77 5.83
C ALA A 50 -4.01 24.56 5.88
N GLU A 51 -5.00 24.17 5.07
CA GLU A 51 -6.29 24.88 4.96
C GLU A 51 -7.30 24.44 6.03
N GLN A 52 -7.33 23.16 6.38
CA GLN A 52 -8.36 22.53 7.21
C GLN A 52 -7.84 22.03 8.55
N GLY A 53 -6.52 22.01 8.74
CA GLY A 53 -5.88 21.43 9.91
C GLY A 53 -5.90 19.90 9.92
N THR A 54 -5.57 19.33 11.07
CA THR A 54 -5.65 17.89 11.36
C THR A 54 -6.33 17.72 12.70
N VAL A 55 -7.06 16.62 12.88
CA VAL A 55 -7.61 16.22 14.19
C VAL A 55 -6.64 15.28 14.90
N SER A 56 -6.58 15.35 16.23
CA SER A 56 -5.82 14.36 17.00
C SER A 56 -6.48 12.99 16.88
N TYR A 57 -5.70 11.92 16.94
CA TYR A 57 -6.22 10.54 16.94
C TYR A 57 -7.24 10.31 18.06
N ASP A 58 -6.99 10.90 19.24
CA ASP A 58 -7.83 10.78 20.43
C ASP A 58 -9.17 11.53 20.31
N GLU A 59 -9.31 12.42 19.31
CA GLU A 59 -10.50 13.23 19.07
C GLU A 59 -11.43 12.61 18.00
N ILE A 60 -11.03 11.49 17.39
CA ILE A 60 -11.82 10.77 16.39
C ILE A 60 -12.83 9.86 17.10
N ASP A 61 -14.13 10.05 16.81
CA ASP A 61 -15.17 9.12 17.25
C ASP A 61 -15.16 7.89 16.34
N TRP A 62 -14.57 6.80 16.84
CA TRP A 62 -14.42 5.53 16.13
C TRP A 62 -15.64 4.60 16.24
N ASN A 63 -16.65 4.95 17.05
CA ASN A 63 -17.80 4.08 17.35
C ASN A 63 -18.94 4.19 16.35
#